data_AF-A0A950WED9-F1
#
_entry.id   AF-A0A950WED9-F1
#
_cell.length_a   1.000
_cell.length_b   1.000
_cell.length_c   1.000
_cell.angle_alpha   90.00
_cell.angle_beta   90.00
_cell.angle_gamma   90.00
#
_symmetry.space_group_name_H-M   'P 1'
#
loop_
_entity.id
_entity.type
_entity.pdbx_description
1 polymer ?
#
loop_
_entity_poly.entity_id
_entity_poly.type
_entity_poly.pdbx_seq_one_letter_code
_entity_poly.pdbx_strand_id
1 'polypeptide(L)'
;MADGPRQIILCSCEDTMPLDADAVGTACRAQIKTAHHLCRAEIGKFRSAVAAGGPLTVGCTQEAPVFTEVAGNAPVTFANVRETAGWSTDAHAAGPKMAALLAAAAEPAPEVSYVQLASEGVALIYGHDEQAVEAAKLLAEHLDVTVLLTRADGITPPRVATFPIVKGSVRQASGYLGAFELTVDNYAAPVPSSRDALFFGTTKNGAVSHCDIILDLTGGAPLFAAPDLREGYVRADPRDPAAVLRAVLKARDLIGTFDKPRAIAFTAELCAHSRSKIVGCHRCLDLCPAGAIAPAGDHVSIDPHLCAGCGQCAAVCPTGAAGYALPP
;
A
#
# COMPACT_ATOMS: atom_id res chain seq x y z
N MET A 1 -17.62 -18.15 20.84
CA MET A 1 -17.71 -19.40 20.06
C MET A 1 -19.13 -19.53 19.58
N ALA A 2 -19.40 -19.27 18.30
CA ALA A 2 -20.74 -19.35 17.72
C ALA A 2 -21.08 -20.83 17.47
N ASP A 3 -21.86 -21.42 18.38
CA ASP A 3 -22.10 -22.86 18.50
C ASP A 3 -23.29 -23.32 17.62
N GLY A 4 -23.26 -22.94 16.34
CA GLY A 4 -24.22 -23.39 15.32
C GLY A 4 -23.53 -24.27 14.26
N PRO A 5 -24.21 -25.28 13.68
CA PRO A 5 -23.61 -26.12 12.65
C PRO A 5 -23.24 -25.25 11.43
N ARG A 6 -21.95 -25.21 11.12
CA ARG A 6 -21.41 -24.49 9.97
C ARG A 6 -22.06 -25.01 8.68
N GLN A 7 -22.53 -24.11 7.82
CA GLN A 7 -23.10 -24.46 6.52
C GLN A 7 -22.07 -24.22 5.42
N ILE A 8 -21.96 -25.17 4.48
CA ILE A 8 -21.12 -25.03 3.30
C ILE A 8 -21.96 -25.31 2.06
N ILE A 9 -21.85 -24.46 1.04
CA ILE A 9 -22.44 -24.73 -0.28
C ILE A 9 -21.32 -24.96 -1.29
N LEU A 10 -21.32 -26.15 -1.90
CA LEU A 10 -20.43 -26.51 -2.99
C LEU A 10 -21.17 -26.40 -4.33
N CYS A 11 -20.56 -25.75 -5.30
CA CYS A 11 -21.12 -25.60 -6.65
C CYS A 11 -20.28 -26.38 -7.65
N SER A 12 -20.88 -27.28 -8.44
CA SER A 12 -20.16 -28.03 -9.49
C SER A 12 -19.86 -27.17 -10.72
N CYS A 13 -20.33 -25.92 -10.73
CA CYS A 13 -20.14 -24.96 -11.82
C CYS A 13 -20.54 -25.57 -13.18
N GLU A 14 -21.79 -26.02 -13.23
CA GLU A 14 -22.39 -26.71 -14.37
C GLU A 14 -21.72 -28.05 -14.68
N ASP A 15 -21.43 -28.82 -13.63
CA ASP A 15 -20.73 -30.12 -13.68
C ASP A 15 -19.35 -30.09 -14.35
N THR A 16 -18.74 -28.91 -14.42
CA THR A 16 -17.37 -28.75 -14.92
C THR A 16 -16.31 -29.23 -13.93
N MET A 17 -16.70 -29.53 -12.68
CA MET A 17 -15.82 -30.13 -11.68
C MET A 17 -16.55 -31.15 -10.79
N PRO A 18 -15.88 -32.25 -10.40
CA PRO A 18 -16.43 -33.19 -9.43
C PRO A 18 -16.50 -32.54 -8.04
N LEU A 19 -17.51 -32.93 -7.25
CA LEU A 19 -17.65 -32.54 -5.86
C LEU A 19 -17.57 -33.78 -4.96
N ASP A 20 -16.76 -33.72 -3.91
CA ASP A 20 -16.70 -34.74 -2.87
C ASP A 20 -17.34 -34.22 -1.58
N ALA A 21 -18.67 -34.13 -1.60
CA ALA A 21 -19.45 -33.55 -0.51
C ALA A 21 -19.27 -34.33 0.82
N ASP A 22 -19.07 -35.65 0.75
CA ASP A 22 -18.92 -36.50 1.92
C ASP A 22 -17.56 -36.29 2.60
N ALA A 23 -16.48 -36.23 1.82
CA ALA A 23 -15.15 -35.93 2.37
C ALA A 23 -15.12 -34.52 2.97
N VAL A 24 -15.67 -33.51 2.29
CA VAL A 24 -15.75 -32.14 2.80
C VAL A 24 -16.61 -32.06 4.05
N GLY A 25 -17.79 -32.70 4.06
CA GLY A 25 -18.69 -32.72 5.22
C GLY A 25 -18.04 -33.33 6.45
N THR A 26 -17.35 -34.45 6.27
CA THR A 26 -16.64 -35.15 7.35
C THR A 26 -15.49 -34.32 7.90
N ALA A 27 -14.64 -33.78 7.03
CA ALA A 27 -13.44 -33.04 7.42
C ALA A 27 -13.77 -31.67 8.05
N CYS A 28 -14.74 -30.93 7.50
CA CYS A 28 -15.14 -29.62 8.01
C CYS A 28 -16.16 -29.68 9.14
N ARG A 29 -16.71 -30.86 9.46
CA ARG A 29 -17.81 -31.05 10.42
C ARG A 29 -18.99 -30.09 10.16
N ALA A 30 -19.34 -29.95 8.88
CA ALA A 30 -20.26 -28.95 8.39
C ALA A 30 -21.42 -29.58 7.62
N GLN A 31 -22.57 -28.91 7.60
CA GLN A 31 -23.68 -29.29 6.73
C GLN A 31 -23.38 -28.86 5.30
N ILE A 32 -23.28 -29.83 4.39
CA ILE A 32 -22.97 -29.58 2.99
C ILE A 32 -24.25 -29.54 2.16
N LYS A 33 -24.39 -28.49 1.34
CA LYS A 33 -25.38 -28.41 0.26
C LYS A 33 -24.64 -28.37 -1.06
N THR A 34 -25.12 -29.10 -2.05
CA THR A 34 -24.57 -29.07 -3.40
C THR A 34 -25.49 -28.32 -4.36
N ALA A 35 -24.89 -27.69 -5.36
CA ALA A 35 -25.56 -27.00 -6.44
C ALA A 35 -24.81 -27.24 -7.75
N HIS A 36 -25.55 -27.25 -8.84
CA HIS A 36 -25.04 -27.29 -10.20
C HIS A 36 -24.65 -25.88 -10.67
N HIS A 37 -25.55 -24.91 -10.49
CA HIS A 37 -25.40 -23.53 -10.95
C HIS A 37 -25.87 -22.54 -9.87
N LEU A 38 -25.15 -22.52 -8.75
CA LEU A 38 -25.53 -21.76 -7.55
C LEU A 38 -25.71 -20.25 -7.79
N CYS A 39 -24.87 -19.64 -8.61
CA CYS A 39 -24.85 -18.18 -8.82
C CYS A 39 -25.97 -17.66 -9.74
N ARG A 40 -26.71 -18.54 -10.42
CA ARG A 40 -27.81 -18.16 -11.33
C ARG A 40 -29.04 -19.02 -11.06
N ALA A 41 -29.18 -20.13 -11.79
CA ALA A 41 -30.40 -20.94 -11.80
C ALA A 41 -30.81 -21.43 -10.42
N GLU A 42 -29.84 -21.63 -9.51
CA GLU A 42 -30.07 -22.16 -8.17
C GLU A 42 -29.78 -21.16 -7.04
N ILE A 43 -29.79 -19.85 -7.34
CA ILE A 43 -29.54 -18.80 -6.34
C ILE A 43 -30.51 -18.86 -5.14
N GLY A 44 -31.69 -19.45 -5.34
CA GLY A 44 -32.64 -19.76 -4.27
C GLY A 44 -32.03 -20.59 -3.13
N LYS A 45 -31.15 -21.56 -3.44
CA LYS A 45 -30.45 -22.39 -2.44
C LYS A 45 -29.56 -21.54 -1.52
N PHE A 46 -28.87 -20.56 -2.10
CA PHE A 46 -28.06 -19.60 -1.36
C PHE A 46 -28.94 -18.70 -0.48
N ARG A 47 -30.02 -18.12 -1.03
CA ARG A 47 -30.96 -17.29 -0.26
C ARG A 47 -31.54 -18.03 0.94
N SER A 48 -31.92 -19.30 0.76
CA SER A 48 -32.41 -20.14 1.86
C SER A 48 -31.34 -20.42 2.93
N ALA A 49 -30.08 -20.59 2.53
CA ALA A 49 -28.98 -20.78 3.48
C ALA A 49 -28.69 -19.52 4.29
N VAL A 50 -28.69 -18.34 3.63
CA VAL A 50 -28.57 -17.04 4.31
C VAL A 50 -29.73 -16.82 5.29
N ALA A 51 -30.96 -17.10 4.86
CA ALA A 51 -32.16 -16.96 5.70
C ALA A 51 -32.19 -17.90 6.92
N ALA A 52 -31.54 -19.08 6.81
CA ALA A 52 -31.40 -20.01 7.93
C ALA A 52 -30.44 -19.50 9.02
N GLY A 53 -29.58 -18.53 8.70
CA GLY A 53 -28.61 -17.95 9.63
C GLY A 53 -27.42 -18.87 9.96
N GLY A 54 -26.45 -18.30 10.68
CA GLY A 54 -25.22 -18.97 11.09
C GLY A 54 -24.06 -18.83 10.09
N PRO A 55 -22.88 -19.39 10.41
CA PRO A 55 -21.69 -19.29 9.56
C PRO A 55 -21.90 -20.03 8.22
N LEU A 56 -21.87 -19.29 7.12
CA LEU A 56 -22.02 -19.80 5.76
C LEU A 56 -20.72 -19.65 4.96
N THR A 57 -20.20 -20.75 4.43
CA THR A 57 -19.09 -20.73 3.47
C THR A 57 -19.57 -21.18 2.08
N VAL A 58 -19.24 -20.42 1.04
CA VAL A 58 -19.53 -20.78 -0.35
C VAL A 58 -18.23 -21.18 -1.05
N GLY A 59 -18.20 -22.39 -1.63
CA GLY A 59 -17.08 -22.90 -2.42
C GLY A 59 -17.00 -22.29 -3.83
N CYS A 60 -17.07 -20.97 -3.93
CA CYS A 60 -16.92 -20.25 -5.20
C CYS A 60 -16.48 -18.81 -4.92
N THR A 61 -15.44 -18.34 -5.60
CA THR A 61 -15.00 -16.93 -5.55
C THR A 61 -15.34 -16.14 -6.81
N GLN A 62 -15.58 -16.80 -7.94
CA GLN A 62 -15.87 -16.16 -9.24
C GLN A 62 -17.06 -15.20 -9.16
N GLU A 63 -18.13 -15.60 -8.49
CA GLU A 63 -19.39 -14.86 -8.40
C GLU A 63 -19.63 -14.34 -6.98
N ALA A 64 -18.55 -14.14 -6.21
CA ALA A 64 -18.63 -13.56 -4.87
C ALA A 64 -19.41 -12.22 -4.85
N PRO A 65 -19.25 -11.28 -5.81
CA PRO A 65 -20.03 -10.05 -5.84
C PRO A 65 -21.55 -10.27 -5.85
N VAL A 66 -22.03 -11.26 -6.62
CA VAL A 66 -23.46 -11.61 -6.71
C VAL A 66 -23.96 -12.18 -5.38
N PHE A 67 -23.18 -13.05 -4.75
CA PHE A 67 -23.53 -13.60 -3.45
C PHE A 67 -23.51 -12.55 -2.34
N THR A 68 -22.54 -11.64 -2.35
CA THR A 68 -22.46 -10.51 -1.41
C THR A 68 -23.68 -9.59 -1.55
N GLU A 69 -24.06 -9.24 -2.78
CA GLU A 69 -25.27 -8.43 -3.03
C GLU A 69 -26.53 -9.12 -2.48
N VAL A 70 -26.68 -10.42 -2.75
CA VAL A 70 -27.84 -11.21 -2.29
C VAL A 70 -27.86 -11.41 -0.78
N ALA A 71 -26.70 -11.51 -0.13
CA ALA A 71 -26.56 -11.69 1.32
C ALA A 71 -26.81 -10.41 2.13
N GLY A 72 -26.60 -9.24 1.52
CA GLY A 72 -26.65 -7.96 2.23
C GLY A 72 -25.63 -7.93 3.37
N ASN A 73 -26.11 -7.77 4.61
CA ASN A 73 -25.26 -7.72 5.81
C ASN A 73 -24.98 -9.10 6.43
N ALA A 74 -25.52 -10.19 5.86
CA ALA A 74 -25.28 -11.52 6.42
C ALA A 74 -23.82 -11.93 6.20
N PRO A 75 -23.12 -12.46 7.23
CA PRO A 75 -21.72 -12.86 7.10
C PRO A 75 -21.60 -14.10 6.21
N VAL A 76 -20.90 -13.96 5.08
CA VAL A 76 -20.62 -15.05 4.13
C VAL A 76 -19.13 -15.09 3.85
N THR A 77 -18.57 -16.29 3.89
CA THR A 77 -17.16 -16.57 3.58
C THR A 77 -17.07 -17.26 2.22
N PHE A 78 -16.03 -16.98 1.44
CA PHE A 78 -15.81 -17.61 0.15
C PHE A 78 -14.51 -18.41 0.13
N ALA A 79 -14.51 -19.57 -0.51
CA ALA A 79 -13.31 -20.36 -0.76
C ALA A 79 -13.24 -20.73 -2.24
N ASN A 80 -12.08 -20.49 -2.88
CA ASN A 80 -11.88 -20.94 -4.25
C ASN A 80 -11.57 -22.43 -4.23
N VAL A 81 -12.58 -23.27 -4.45
CA VAL A 81 -12.39 -24.72 -4.67
C VAL A 81 -12.45 -25.12 -6.14
N ARG A 82 -12.74 -24.19 -7.05
CA ARG A 82 -12.89 -24.46 -8.49
C ARG A 82 -11.53 -24.49 -9.18
N GLU A 83 -10.87 -23.34 -9.31
CA GLU A 83 -9.58 -23.24 -9.98
C GLU A 83 -8.48 -23.96 -9.21
N THR A 84 -8.55 -23.94 -7.88
CA THR A 84 -7.47 -24.48 -7.05
C THR A 84 -7.62 -25.98 -6.75
N ALA A 85 -8.78 -26.59 -7.05
CA ALA A 85 -9.02 -28.01 -6.78
C ALA A 85 -9.86 -28.69 -7.89
N GLY A 86 -11.09 -28.25 -8.12
CA GLY A 86 -12.05 -28.90 -9.01
C GLY A 86 -11.69 -28.95 -10.50
N TRP A 87 -10.88 -28.01 -10.99
CA TRP A 87 -10.34 -28.01 -12.36
C TRP A 87 -8.89 -28.49 -12.45
N SER A 88 -8.36 -29.09 -11.38
CA SER A 88 -7.03 -29.70 -11.43
C SER A 88 -7.04 -31.05 -12.16
N THR A 89 -5.86 -31.53 -12.55
CA THR A 89 -5.67 -32.88 -13.10
C THR A 89 -6.09 -33.98 -12.12
N ASP A 90 -6.04 -33.68 -10.82
CA ASP A 90 -6.38 -34.59 -9.73
C ASP A 90 -7.79 -34.34 -9.14
N ALA A 91 -8.67 -33.67 -9.90
CA ALA A 91 -9.97 -33.19 -9.41
C ALA A 91 -10.81 -34.26 -8.69
N HIS A 92 -10.83 -35.49 -9.20
CA HIS A 92 -11.57 -36.60 -8.58
C HIS A 92 -11.03 -37.03 -7.21
N ALA A 93 -9.77 -36.73 -6.90
CA ALA A 93 -9.14 -36.97 -5.60
C ALA A 93 -9.00 -35.69 -4.76
N ALA A 94 -9.55 -34.56 -5.22
CA ALA A 94 -9.32 -33.25 -4.62
C ALA A 94 -10.21 -32.95 -3.40
N GLY A 95 -11.08 -33.88 -2.96
CA GLY A 95 -11.95 -33.72 -1.79
C GLY A 95 -11.23 -33.21 -0.53
N PRO A 96 -10.11 -33.82 -0.10
CA PRO A 96 -9.30 -33.34 1.03
C PRO A 96 -8.77 -31.91 0.83
N LYS A 97 -8.39 -31.55 -0.41
CA LYS A 97 -7.92 -30.20 -0.74
C LYS A 97 -9.07 -29.19 -0.66
N MET A 98 -10.24 -29.51 -1.21
CA MET A 98 -11.44 -28.68 -1.10
C MET A 98 -11.81 -28.46 0.37
N ALA A 99 -11.78 -29.51 1.19
CA ALA A 99 -12.01 -29.43 2.62
C ALA A 99 -11.01 -28.51 3.32
N ALA A 100 -9.72 -28.63 3.01
CA ALA A 100 -8.68 -27.78 3.58
C ALA A 100 -8.85 -26.30 3.22
N LEU A 101 -9.20 -25.99 1.96
CA LEU A 101 -9.46 -24.62 1.49
C LEU A 101 -10.68 -24.00 2.19
N LEU A 102 -11.75 -24.79 2.33
CA LEU A 102 -12.95 -24.36 3.05
C LEU A 102 -12.66 -24.17 4.54
N ALA A 103 -11.94 -25.10 5.18
CA ALA A 103 -11.53 -24.98 6.57
C ALA A 103 -10.72 -23.69 6.79
N ALA A 104 -9.66 -23.48 5.98
CA ALA A 104 -8.82 -22.29 6.03
C ALA A 104 -9.62 -21.00 5.86
N ALA A 105 -10.62 -20.98 4.96
CA ALA A 105 -11.44 -19.79 4.74
C ALA A 105 -12.26 -19.38 5.98
N ALA A 106 -12.61 -20.31 6.88
CA ALA A 106 -13.33 -19.98 8.11
C ALA A 106 -12.44 -19.78 9.33
N GLU A 107 -11.13 -19.93 9.19
CA GLU A 107 -10.24 -19.49 10.25
C GLU A 107 -10.38 -17.96 10.39
N PRO A 108 -10.57 -17.46 11.61
CA PRO A 108 -10.65 -16.02 11.82
C PRO A 108 -9.33 -15.38 11.39
N ALA A 109 -9.42 -14.35 10.54
CA ALA A 109 -8.25 -13.57 10.18
C ALA A 109 -7.64 -12.96 11.45
N PRO A 110 -6.30 -13.00 11.62
CA PRO A 110 -5.65 -12.36 12.75
C PRO A 110 -5.88 -10.85 12.70
N GLU A 111 -5.93 -10.21 13.87
CA GLU A 111 -6.03 -8.76 13.95
C GLU A 111 -4.77 -8.11 13.36
N VAL A 112 -4.96 -7.21 12.42
CA VAL A 112 -3.88 -6.43 11.80
C VAL A 112 -3.81 -5.07 12.48
N SER A 113 -2.63 -4.71 12.99
CA SER A 113 -2.37 -3.36 13.48
C SER A 113 -2.12 -2.43 12.30
N TYR A 114 -2.68 -1.22 12.35
CA TYR A 114 -2.50 -0.19 11.33
C TYR A 114 -1.72 1.00 11.87
N VAL A 115 -1.12 1.72 10.92
CA VAL A 115 -0.33 2.92 11.11
C VAL A 115 -0.99 3.96 10.22
N GLN A 116 -1.53 5.01 10.83
CA GLN A 116 -2.21 6.06 10.09
C GLN A 116 -1.17 7.03 9.51
N LEU A 117 -1.35 7.39 8.24
CA LEU A 117 -0.70 8.50 7.56
C LEU A 117 -1.77 9.55 7.28
N ALA A 118 -1.43 10.83 7.40
CA ALA A 118 -2.36 11.92 7.17
C ALA A 118 -1.70 12.97 6.27
N SER A 119 -2.43 13.45 5.26
CA SER A 119 -1.97 14.47 4.33
C SER A 119 -3.04 15.55 4.24
N GLU A 120 -2.66 16.80 4.49
CA GLU A 120 -3.50 17.99 4.32
C GLU A 120 -3.46 18.51 2.87
N GLY A 121 -2.63 17.90 2.02
CA GLY A 121 -2.49 18.25 0.61
C GLY A 121 -1.45 19.33 0.36
N VAL A 122 -0.49 19.54 1.26
CA VAL A 122 0.65 20.44 1.03
C VAL A 122 1.67 19.74 0.14
N ALA A 123 1.87 20.23 -1.08
CA ALA A 123 2.68 19.58 -2.09
C ALA A 123 3.85 20.43 -2.58
N LEU A 124 5.05 19.83 -2.58
CA LEU A 124 6.23 20.41 -3.21
C LEU A 124 6.44 19.76 -4.59
N ILE A 125 6.40 20.57 -5.66
CA ILE A 125 6.73 20.13 -7.01
C ILE A 125 8.19 20.49 -7.28
N TYR A 126 9.05 19.48 -7.40
CA TYR A 126 10.48 19.65 -7.58
C TYR A 126 10.86 19.35 -9.03
N GLY A 127 11.42 20.33 -9.75
CA GLY A 127 11.72 20.18 -11.18
C GLY A 127 12.80 21.12 -11.69
N HIS A 128 12.92 21.25 -13.02
CA HIS A 128 13.96 22.08 -13.65
C HIS A 128 13.48 22.90 -14.87
N ASP A 129 12.23 22.74 -15.29
CA ASP A 129 11.69 23.36 -16.49
C ASP A 129 10.20 23.74 -16.31
N GLU A 130 9.58 24.20 -17.40
CA GLU A 130 8.17 24.60 -17.43
C GLU A 130 7.20 23.45 -17.11
N GLN A 131 7.59 22.19 -17.29
CA GLN A 131 6.69 21.06 -17.01
C GLN A 131 6.36 20.95 -15.52
N ALA A 132 7.29 21.31 -14.64
CA ALA A 132 7.01 21.40 -13.21
C ALA A 132 5.96 22.46 -12.89
N VAL A 133 5.98 23.58 -13.62
CA VAL A 133 4.99 24.65 -13.48
C VAL A 133 3.64 24.22 -14.03
N GLU A 134 3.59 23.53 -15.17
CA GLU A 134 2.35 22.98 -15.71
C GLU A 134 1.74 21.90 -14.80
N ALA A 135 2.56 21.00 -14.26
CA ALA A 135 2.12 20.02 -13.27
C ALA A 135 1.53 20.69 -12.01
N ALA A 136 2.16 21.77 -11.54
CA ALA A 136 1.65 22.54 -10.42
C ALA A 136 0.29 23.20 -10.72
N LYS A 137 0.07 23.72 -11.94
CA LYS A 137 -1.22 24.27 -12.35
C LYS A 137 -2.34 23.22 -12.30
N LEU A 138 -2.05 21.99 -12.74
CA LEU A 138 -3.01 20.88 -12.69
C LEU A 138 -3.36 20.46 -11.26
N LEU A 139 -2.48 20.72 -10.29
CA LEU A 139 -2.65 20.36 -8.89
C LEU A 139 -3.20 21.50 -8.03
N ALA A 140 -3.03 22.75 -8.44
CA ALA A 140 -3.34 23.94 -7.62
C ALA A 140 -4.83 24.10 -7.25
N GLU A 141 -5.74 23.44 -7.96
CA GLU A 141 -7.17 23.40 -7.59
C GLU A 141 -7.49 22.39 -6.47
N HIS A 142 -6.56 21.48 -6.18
CA HIS A 142 -6.75 20.37 -5.24
C HIS A 142 -5.75 20.34 -4.07
N LEU A 143 -4.55 20.89 -4.27
CA LEU A 143 -3.43 20.86 -3.33
C LEU A 143 -2.91 22.28 -3.06
N ASP A 144 -2.32 22.49 -1.88
CA ASP A 144 -1.51 23.69 -1.61
C ASP A 144 -0.10 23.48 -2.17
N VAL A 145 0.18 24.11 -3.30
CA VAL A 145 1.35 23.79 -4.12
C VAL A 145 2.46 24.82 -3.95
N THR A 146 3.70 24.34 -3.82
CA THR A 146 4.92 25.15 -4.02
C THR A 146 5.79 24.50 -5.09
N VAL A 147 6.27 25.29 -6.05
CA VAL A 147 7.20 24.82 -7.09
C VAL A 147 8.63 25.19 -6.71
N LEU A 148 9.50 24.20 -6.60
CA LEU A 148 10.94 24.35 -6.41
C LEU A 148 11.67 23.98 -7.69
N LEU A 149 12.33 24.96 -8.30
CA LEU A 149 13.06 24.80 -9.54
C LEU A 149 14.57 24.75 -9.28
N THR A 150 15.22 23.68 -9.73
CA THR A 150 16.70 23.57 -9.74
C THR A 150 17.31 24.55 -10.74
N ARG A 151 16.61 24.79 -11.84
CA ARG A 151 16.94 25.72 -12.91
C ARG A 151 15.67 26.41 -13.39
N ALA A 152 15.79 27.66 -13.78
CA ALA A 152 14.63 28.46 -14.21
C ALA A 152 14.94 29.30 -15.46
N ASP A 153 16.01 28.94 -16.17
CA ASP A 153 16.43 29.66 -17.37
C ASP A 153 15.33 29.53 -18.45
N GLY A 154 14.82 30.66 -18.94
CA GLY A 154 13.83 30.67 -20.01
C GLY A 154 12.39 30.36 -19.59
N ILE A 155 12.09 30.22 -18.29
CA ILE A 155 10.72 30.06 -17.82
C ILE A 155 10.05 31.43 -17.73
N THR A 156 8.93 31.60 -18.43
CA THR A 156 8.18 32.86 -18.45
C THR A 156 7.46 33.04 -17.10
N PRO A 157 7.57 34.21 -16.45
CA PRO A 157 6.82 34.49 -15.22
C PRO A 157 5.31 34.39 -15.46
N PRO A 158 4.55 33.75 -14.56
CA PRO A 158 3.09 33.73 -14.67
C PRO A 158 2.54 35.15 -14.51
N ARG A 159 1.48 35.48 -15.26
CA ARG A 159 0.81 36.80 -15.16
C ARG A 159 0.22 37.05 -13.78
N VAL A 160 -0.25 36.00 -13.12
CA VAL A 160 -0.76 35.99 -11.76
C VAL A 160 -0.12 34.82 -11.03
N ALA A 161 0.55 35.08 -9.91
CA ALA A 161 1.13 34.03 -9.08
C ALA A 161 0.02 33.36 -8.25
N THR A 162 -0.46 32.20 -8.71
CA THR A 162 -1.43 31.37 -7.98
C THR A 162 -0.78 30.50 -6.92
N PHE A 163 0.52 30.23 -7.06
CA PHE A 163 1.34 29.48 -6.11
C PHE A 163 2.79 29.98 -6.15
N PRO A 164 3.59 29.75 -5.08
CA PRO A 164 4.99 30.16 -5.06
C PRO A 164 5.83 29.34 -6.06
N ILE A 165 6.65 30.04 -6.87
CA ILE A 165 7.68 29.43 -7.72
C ILE A 165 9.03 29.94 -7.21
N VAL A 166 9.80 29.07 -6.55
CA VAL A 166 11.09 29.39 -5.94
C VAL A 166 12.21 28.62 -6.62
N LYS A 167 13.43 29.14 -6.52
CA LYS A 167 14.64 28.45 -7.01
C LYS A 167 15.36 27.78 -5.85
N GLY A 168 15.95 26.62 -6.09
CA GLY A 168 16.85 25.95 -5.16
C GLY A 168 17.08 24.48 -5.49
N SER A 169 17.99 23.85 -4.76
CA SER A 169 18.33 22.43 -4.90
C SER A 169 18.17 21.72 -3.56
N VAL A 170 17.43 20.62 -3.53
CA VAL A 170 17.29 19.80 -2.33
C VAL A 170 18.63 19.12 -2.04
N ARG A 171 19.22 19.45 -0.88
CA ARG A 171 20.43 18.78 -0.37
C ARG A 171 20.09 17.48 0.34
N GLN A 172 19.02 17.48 1.13
CA GLN A 172 18.58 16.35 1.93
C GLN A 172 17.06 16.36 2.03
N ALA A 173 16.47 15.17 1.99
CA ALA A 173 15.06 14.95 2.26
C ALA A 173 14.88 13.79 3.24
N SER A 174 13.93 13.92 4.16
CA SER A 174 13.53 12.89 5.11
C SER A 174 12.02 12.94 5.34
N GLY A 175 11.49 11.89 5.97
CA GLY A 175 10.07 11.81 6.30
C GLY A 175 9.27 10.89 5.39
N TYR A 176 7.97 11.07 5.39
CA TYR A 176 6.97 10.22 4.73
C TYR A 176 5.75 11.05 4.35
N LEU A 177 4.77 10.45 3.69
CA LEU A 177 3.48 11.08 3.36
C LEU A 177 2.88 11.81 4.58
N GLY A 178 2.77 13.14 4.48
CA GLY A 178 2.25 13.99 5.56
C GLY A 178 3.30 14.64 6.47
N ALA A 179 4.57 14.28 6.32
CA ALA A 179 5.63 14.69 7.23
C ALA A 179 7.01 14.73 6.54
N PHE A 180 7.09 15.22 5.30
CA PHE A 180 8.38 15.45 4.68
C PHE A 180 9.05 16.70 5.22
N GLU A 181 10.36 16.60 5.38
CA GLU A 181 11.25 17.73 5.64
C GLU A 181 12.36 17.72 4.59
N LEU A 182 12.56 18.87 3.94
CA LEU A 182 13.60 19.07 2.94
C LEU A 182 14.51 20.22 3.35
N THR A 183 15.82 19.98 3.25
CA THR A 183 16.82 21.05 3.30
C THR A 183 17.20 21.48 1.89
N VAL A 184 17.00 22.76 1.58
CA VAL A 184 17.19 23.36 0.26
C VAL A 184 18.35 24.35 0.30
N ASP A 185 19.31 24.12 -0.58
CA ASP A 185 20.42 25.05 -0.85
C ASP A 185 20.13 25.90 -2.08
N ASN A 186 20.84 27.03 -2.19
CA ASN A 186 20.62 28.04 -3.22
C ASN A 186 19.16 28.53 -3.30
N TYR A 187 18.46 28.51 -2.18
CA TYR A 187 17.07 28.95 -2.10
C TYR A 187 17.00 30.43 -2.46
N ALA A 188 16.14 30.80 -3.40
CA ALA A 188 15.84 32.18 -3.72
C ALA A 188 14.39 32.36 -4.14
N ALA A 189 13.77 33.45 -3.68
CA ALA A 189 12.42 33.85 -4.09
C ALA A 189 12.46 34.57 -5.45
N PRO A 190 11.37 34.51 -6.24
CA PRO A 190 11.29 35.19 -7.52
C PRO A 190 11.23 36.70 -7.29
N VAL A 191 11.88 37.48 -8.16
CA VAL A 191 11.84 38.93 -8.12
C VAL A 191 10.54 39.39 -8.78
N PRO A 192 9.71 40.23 -8.13
CA PRO A 192 8.43 40.70 -8.70
C PRO A 192 8.57 41.47 -10.03
N SER A 193 9.75 42.04 -10.31
CA SER A 193 10.04 42.75 -11.56
C SER A 193 10.44 41.84 -12.73
N SER A 194 10.33 40.52 -12.57
CA SER A 194 10.57 39.55 -13.65
C SER A 194 9.54 39.74 -14.78
N ARG A 195 9.98 39.87 -16.03
CA ARG A 195 9.10 40.10 -17.19
C ARG A 195 9.26 39.03 -18.27
N ASP A 196 10.46 38.95 -18.85
CA ASP A 196 10.72 38.08 -20.00
C ASP A 196 11.15 36.66 -19.58
N ALA A 197 11.71 36.52 -18.38
CA ALA A 197 12.06 35.26 -17.72
C ALA A 197 12.00 35.43 -16.20
N LEU A 198 11.85 34.33 -15.46
CA LEU A 198 11.92 34.33 -14.00
C LEU A 198 13.35 34.65 -13.53
N PHE A 199 13.49 35.75 -12.80
CA PHE A 199 14.70 36.08 -12.05
C PHE A 199 14.48 35.85 -10.57
N PHE A 200 15.56 35.47 -9.88
CA PHE A 200 15.54 35.17 -8.46
C PHE A 200 16.48 36.10 -7.72
N GLY A 201 16.10 36.44 -6.50
CA GLY A 201 16.87 37.33 -5.65
C GLY A 201 18.12 36.67 -5.07
N THR A 202 18.54 37.16 -3.90
CA THR A 202 19.69 36.61 -3.18
C THR A 202 19.42 35.18 -2.73
N THR A 203 20.42 34.32 -2.94
CA THR A 203 20.38 32.91 -2.55
C THR A 203 20.76 32.72 -1.08
N LYS A 204 20.10 31.79 -0.40
CA LYS A 204 20.50 31.30 0.92
C LYS A 204 20.59 29.77 0.93
N ASN A 205 21.49 29.24 1.75
CA ASN A 205 21.66 27.79 1.94
C ASN A 205 20.97 27.34 3.23
N GLY A 206 20.60 26.07 3.29
CA GLY A 206 19.98 25.46 4.46
C GLY A 206 18.54 25.94 4.74
N ALA A 207 17.79 26.35 3.72
CA ALA A 207 16.37 26.65 3.89
C ALA A 207 15.61 25.34 4.17
N VAL A 208 14.72 25.34 5.16
CA VAL A 208 13.90 24.17 5.49
C VAL A 208 12.51 24.34 4.87
N SER A 209 12.00 23.27 4.24
CA SER A 209 10.66 23.19 3.69
C SER A 209 9.97 21.94 4.22
N HIS A 210 8.70 22.08 4.60
CA HIS A 210 7.84 20.97 5.00
C HIS A 210 6.72 20.79 3.98
N CYS A 211 6.35 19.56 3.71
CA CYS A 211 5.22 19.23 2.86
C CYS A 211 4.72 17.80 3.14
N ASP A 212 3.52 17.50 2.67
CA ASP A 212 2.93 16.17 2.77
C ASP A 212 3.34 15.29 1.59
N ILE A 213 3.47 15.90 0.41
CA ILE A 213 3.69 15.23 -0.86
C ILE A 213 4.85 15.90 -1.59
N ILE A 214 5.70 15.09 -2.22
CA ILE A 214 6.74 15.56 -3.13
C ILE A 214 6.47 14.98 -4.52
N LEU A 215 6.25 15.84 -5.51
CA LEU A 215 6.24 15.44 -6.93
C LEU A 215 7.58 15.82 -7.56
N ASP A 216 8.41 14.81 -7.82
CA ASP A 216 9.75 14.97 -8.39
C ASP A 216 9.76 14.74 -9.90
N LEU A 217 9.92 15.84 -10.62
CA LEU A 217 10.02 15.94 -12.07
C LEU A 217 11.41 16.41 -12.50
N THR A 218 12.43 16.19 -11.67
CA THR A 218 13.80 16.64 -11.98
C THR A 218 14.49 15.78 -13.04
N GLY A 219 14.01 14.55 -13.29
CA GLY A 219 14.72 13.58 -14.14
C GLY A 219 16.10 13.15 -13.62
N GLY A 220 16.55 13.66 -12.47
CA GLY A 220 17.85 13.38 -11.86
C GLY A 220 17.85 12.16 -10.95
N ALA A 221 18.84 12.03 -10.07
CA ALA A 221 18.85 11.00 -9.04
C ALA A 221 17.68 11.20 -8.04
N PRO A 222 17.01 10.12 -7.57
CA PRO A 222 15.94 10.22 -6.59
C PRO A 222 16.43 10.76 -5.26
N LEU A 223 15.53 11.44 -4.53
CA LEU A 223 15.81 11.99 -3.19
C LEU A 223 15.95 10.90 -2.11
N PHE A 224 15.43 9.70 -2.40
CA PHE A 224 15.43 8.56 -1.49
C PHE A 224 16.01 7.32 -2.19
N ALA A 225 16.72 6.46 -1.45
CA ALA A 225 17.39 5.28 -2.01
C ALA A 225 16.41 4.27 -2.66
N ALA A 226 15.24 4.07 -2.05
CA ALA A 226 14.15 3.26 -2.59
C ALA A 226 12.94 4.16 -2.87
N PRO A 227 12.93 4.89 -4.00
CA PRO A 227 11.93 5.92 -4.28
C PRO A 227 10.51 5.34 -4.38
N ASP A 228 10.36 4.15 -4.97
CA ASP A 228 9.05 3.50 -5.16
C ASP A 228 8.42 3.03 -3.84
N LEU A 229 9.22 2.90 -2.78
CA LEU A 229 8.77 2.47 -1.46
C LEU A 229 8.42 3.65 -0.52
N ARG A 230 8.66 4.89 -0.96
CA ARG A 230 8.42 6.08 -0.14
C ARG A 230 7.02 6.62 -0.41
N GLU A 231 6.06 6.34 0.47
CA GLU A 231 4.71 6.90 0.32
C GLU A 231 4.77 8.43 0.32
N GLY A 232 4.01 9.07 -0.57
CA GLY A 232 4.01 10.54 -0.71
C GLY A 232 5.15 11.10 -1.58
N TYR A 233 6.16 10.31 -1.92
CA TYR A 233 7.16 10.69 -2.92
C TYR A 233 6.79 10.10 -4.28
N VAL A 234 6.37 10.96 -5.21
CA VAL A 234 5.95 10.57 -6.56
C VAL A 234 6.97 11.12 -7.55
N ARG A 235 7.42 10.29 -8.49
CA ARG A 235 8.44 10.67 -9.46
C ARG A 235 8.03 10.29 -10.87
N ALA A 236 8.39 11.12 -11.84
CA ALA A 236 8.29 10.82 -13.26
C ALA A 236 9.50 11.39 -14.02
N ASP A 237 9.85 10.78 -15.15
CA ASP A 237 10.76 11.40 -16.11
C ASP A 237 10.01 12.58 -16.76
N PRO A 238 10.49 13.83 -16.62
CA PRO A 238 9.84 14.98 -17.25
C PRO A 238 9.79 14.84 -18.78
N ARG A 239 10.59 13.97 -19.41
CA ARG A 239 10.55 13.78 -20.87
C ARG A 239 9.43 12.84 -21.34
N ASP A 240 8.71 12.21 -20.41
CA ASP A 240 7.55 11.36 -20.71
C ASP A 240 6.25 12.02 -20.20
N PRO A 241 5.51 12.73 -21.08
CA PRO A 241 4.27 13.41 -20.70
C PRO A 241 3.21 12.48 -20.09
N ALA A 242 3.16 11.21 -20.52
CA ALA A 242 2.20 10.25 -19.97
C ALA A 242 2.61 9.83 -18.55
N ALA A 243 3.91 9.68 -18.27
CA ALA A 243 4.41 9.45 -16.92
C ALA A 243 4.15 10.65 -16.01
N VAL A 244 4.40 11.88 -16.48
CA VAL A 244 4.11 13.11 -15.73
C VAL A 244 2.63 13.19 -15.39
N LEU A 245 1.73 12.96 -16.34
CA LEU A 245 0.29 13.01 -16.09
C LEU A 245 -0.15 11.95 -15.06
N ARG A 246 0.35 10.71 -15.17
CA ARG A 246 0.08 9.66 -14.17
C ARG A 246 0.58 10.07 -12.78
N ALA A 247 1.76 10.68 -12.70
CA ALA A 247 2.34 11.15 -11.45
C ALA A 247 1.54 12.30 -10.83
N VAL A 248 1.06 13.25 -11.63
CA VAL A 248 0.14 14.32 -11.21
C VAL A 248 -1.15 13.74 -10.65
N LEU A 249 -1.81 12.83 -11.38
CA LEU A 249 -3.04 12.20 -10.90
C LEU A 249 -2.82 11.42 -9.60
N LYS A 250 -1.71 10.68 -9.50
CA LYS A 250 -1.32 9.99 -8.27
C LYS A 250 -1.12 10.97 -7.11
N ALA A 251 -0.42 12.08 -7.33
CA ALA A 251 -0.19 13.10 -6.30
C ALA A 251 -1.50 13.75 -5.82
N ARG A 252 -2.42 14.06 -6.74
CA ARG A 252 -3.75 14.60 -6.42
C ARG A 252 -4.54 13.70 -5.47
N ASP A 253 -4.42 12.39 -5.64
CA ASP A 253 -5.21 11.41 -4.87
C ASP A 253 -4.58 11.09 -3.49
N LEU A 254 -3.49 11.76 -3.09
CA LEU A 254 -2.78 11.57 -1.82
C LEU A 254 -3.22 12.56 -0.72
N ILE A 255 -4.51 12.88 -0.64
CA ILE A 255 -5.09 13.77 0.39
C ILE A 255 -5.97 12.95 1.34
N GLY A 256 -5.90 13.27 2.63
CA GLY A 256 -6.73 12.65 3.66
C GLY A 256 -5.95 11.66 4.52
N THR A 257 -6.65 10.66 5.03
CA THR A 257 -6.09 9.66 5.96
C THR A 257 -5.95 8.32 5.29
N PHE A 258 -4.82 7.66 5.54
CA PHE A 258 -4.47 6.38 4.94
C PHE A 258 -4.05 5.41 6.04
N ASP A 259 -4.63 4.21 6.05
CA ASP A 259 -4.24 3.16 6.98
C ASP A 259 -3.25 2.22 6.31
N LYS A 260 -2.03 2.20 6.84
CA LYS A 260 -0.99 1.27 6.41
C LYS A 260 -0.83 0.14 7.43
N PRO A 261 -0.92 -1.14 7.02
CA PRO A 261 -0.67 -2.25 7.93
C PRO A 261 0.74 -2.19 8.51
N ARG A 262 0.87 -2.40 9.82
CA ARG A 262 2.16 -2.57 10.50
C ARG A 262 2.72 -3.95 10.16
N ALA A 263 3.58 -4.00 9.16
CA ALA A 263 4.10 -5.26 8.65
C ALA A 263 5.09 -5.98 9.57
N ILE A 264 5.76 -5.24 10.47
CA ILE A 264 6.80 -5.78 11.33
C ILE A 264 6.40 -5.60 12.79
N ALA A 265 6.33 -6.72 13.52
CA ALA A 265 6.32 -6.73 14.98
C ALA A 265 7.76 -6.75 15.48
N PHE A 266 8.08 -5.90 16.46
CA PHE A 266 9.43 -5.80 17.01
C PHE A 266 9.42 -5.94 18.53
N THR A 267 10.29 -6.80 19.05
CA THR A 267 10.47 -7.07 20.48
C THR A 267 11.89 -6.71 20.89
N ALA A 268 12.06 -5.56 21.54
CA ALA A 268 13.38 -4.98 21.83
C ALA A 268 14.23 -5.86 22.75
N GLU A 269 13.60 -6.61 23.66
CA GLU A 269 14.27 -7.48 24.63
C GLU A 269 15.02 -8.63 23.95
N LEU A 270 14.50 -9.12 22.82
CA LEU A 270 15.10 -10.15 21.98
C LEU A 270 16.19 -9.58 21.07
N CYS A 271 16.31 -8.26 20.94
CA CYS A 271 17.31 -7.64 20.11
C CYS A 271 18.71 -7.83 20.72
N ALA A 272 19.65 -8.26 19.88
CA ALA A 272 21.05 -8.48 20.24
C ALA A 272 21.98 -7.43 19.59
N HIS A 273 21.42 -6.36 19.01
CA HIS A 273 22.18 -5.26 18.45
C HIS A 273 23.05 -4.60 19.53
N SER A 274 24.29 -4.27 19.20
CA SER A 274 25.29 -3.65 20.10
C SER A 274 25.66 -4.47 21.35
N ARG A 275 24.70 -4.76 22.24
CA ARG A 275 24.86 -5.39 23.56
C ARG A 275 25.55 -6.75 23.52
N SER A 276 25.09 -7.64 22.64
CA SER A 276 25.51 -9.06 22.66
C SER A 276 26.72 -9.34 21.77
N LYS A 277 27.20 -8.35 20.99
CA LYS A 277 28.32 -8.47 20.02
C LYS A 277 28.20 -9.67 19.07
N ILE A 278 26.99 -10.15 18.81
CA ILE A 278 26.73 -11.26 17.89
C ILE A 278 26.94 -10.78 16.46
N VAL A 279 27.78 -11.50 15.71
CA VAL A 279 28.02 -11.23 14.29
C VAL A 279 26.70 -11.33 13.52
N GLY A 280 26.33 -10.25 12.82
CA GLY A 280 25.10 -10.18 12.04
C GLY A 280 23.92 -9.47 12.73
N CYS A 281 24.00 -9.14 14.03
CA CYS A 281 22.98 -8.33 14.74
C CYS A 281 23.05 -6.83 14.40
N HIS A 282 23.22 -6.53 13.13
CA HIS A 282 23.12 -5.23 12.47
C HIS A 282 22.56 -5.36 11.04
N ARG A 283 22.41 -6.57 10.49
CA ARG A 283 21.96 -6.81 9.10
C ARG A 283 20.62 -6.17 8.77
N CYS A 284 19.72 -6.04 9.74
CA CYS A 284 18.44 -5.36 9.53
C CYS A 284 18.62 -3.88 9.16
N LEU A 285 19.66 -3.21 9.68
CA LEU A 285 20.00 -1.84 9.33
C LEU A 285 20.46 -1.76 7.87
N ASP A 286 21.37 -2.66 7.47
CA ASP A 286 21.97 -2.65 6.13
C ASP A 286 20.98 -3.04 5.03
N LEU A 287 20.04 -3.92 5.37
CA LEU A 287 19.08 -4.50 4.41
C LEU A 287 17.74 -3.76 4.38
N CYS A 288 17.56 -2.66 5.11
CA CYS A 288 16.29 -1.92 5.03
C CYS A 288 16.29 -0.97 3.81
N PRO A 289 15.63 -1.31 2.69
CA PRO A 289 15.64 -0.43 1.51
C PRO A 289 14.91 0.90 1.78
N ALA A 290 13.92 0.88 2.67
CA ALA A 290 13.15 2.06 3.04
C ALA A 290 13.85 2.95 4.06
N GLY A 291 15.00 2.55 4.61
CA GLY A 291 15.70 3.31 5.66
C GLY A 291 14.85 3.49 6.92
N ALA A 292 13.95 2.55 7.21
CA ALA A 292 13.03 2.61 8.35
C ALA A 292 13.66 2.17 9.67
N ILE A 293 14.90 1.69 9.67
CA ILE A 293 15.54 1.09 10.85
C ILE A 293 16.75 1.94 11.24
N ALA A 294 16.82 2.31 12.52
CA ALA A 294 17.92 3.10 13.06
C ALA A 294 18.46 2.49 14.37
N PRO A 295 19.74 2.69 14.72
CA PRO A 295 20.26 2.31 16.02
C PRO A 295 19.56 3.08 17.16
N ALA A 296 19.26 2.38 18.26
CA ALA A 296 18.59 2.92 19.44
C ALA A 296 19.27 2.40 20.74
N GLY A 297 20.57 2.67 20.88
CA GLY A 297 21.38 2.15 21.98
C GLY A 297 21.64 0.65 21.83
N ASP A 298 21.12 -0.16 22.76
CA ASP A 298 21.31 -1.62 22.80
C ASP A 298 20.30 -2.42 21.95
N HIS A 299 19.49 -1.72 21.16
CA HIS A 299 18.55 -2.30 20.19
C HIS A 299 18.47 -1.38 18.96
N VAL A 300 17.62 -1.76 18.01
CA VAL A 300 17.26 -0.90 16.87
C VAL A 300 15.83 -0.40 17.05
N SER A 301 15.50 0.77 16.51
CA SER A 301 14.13 1.22 16.31
C SER A 301 13.68 0.93 14.89
N ILE A 302 12.40 0.64 14.71
CA ILE A 302 11.78 0.48 13.39
C ILE A 302 10.65 1.51 13.31
N ASP A 303 10.80 2.48 12.42
CA ASP A 303 9.76 3.48 12.15
C ASP A 303 8.67 2.86 11.27
N PRO A 304 7.45 2.67 11.80
CA PRO A 304 6.36 2.05 11.06
C PRO A 304 5.82 2.97 9.94
N HIS A 305 6.00 4.28 10.02
CA HIS A 305 5.60 5.21 8.96
C HIS A 305 6.52 5.09 7.75
N LEU A 306 7.82 4.82 7.96
CA LEU A 306 8.78 4.57 6.87
C LEU A 306 8.80 3.11 6.39
N CYS A 307 8.32 2.17 7.20
CA CYS A 307 8.38 0.75 6.87
C CYS A 307 7.50 0.43 5.66
N ALA A 308 8.11 -0.01 4.56
CA ALA A 308 7.42 -0.44 3.35
C ALA A 308 6.93 -1.91 3.39
N GLY A 309 7.13 -2.61 4.52
CA GLY A 309 6.63 -3.97 4.71
C GLY A 309 7.29 -5.06 3.85
N CYS A 310 8.53 -4.87 3.38
CA CYS A 310 9.22 -5.89 2.55
C CYS A 310 9.67 -7.16 3.30
N GLY A 311 9.63 -7.18 4.64
CA GLY A 311 9.97 -8.37 5.44
C GLY A 311 11.46 -8.74 5.53
N GLN A 312 12.37 -8.02 4.88
CA GLN A 312 13.81 -8.37 4.87
C GLN A 312 14.42 -8.44 6.28
N CYS A 313 14.07 -7.48 7.16
CA CYS A 313 14.55 -7.46 8.54
C CYS A 313 14.08 -8.69 9.35
N ALA A 314 12.86 -9.17 9.11
CA ALA A 314 12.33 -10.36 9.77
C ALA A 314 13.04 -11.63 9.27
N ALA A 315 13.29 -11.73 7.97
CA ALA A 315 13.99 -12.88 7.38
C ALA A 315 15.43 -13.05 7.87
N VAL A 316 16.13 -11.95 8.21
CA VAL A 316 17.54 -11.99 8.61
C VAL A 316 17.78 -11.92 10.11
N CYS A 317 16.75 -11.69 10.93
CA CYS A 317 16.90 -11.53 12.37
C CYS A 317 17.09 -12.89 13.06
N PRO A 318 18.29 -13.21 13.58
CA PRO A 318 18.56 -14.54 14.12
C PRO A 318 17.87 -14.78 15.47
N THR A 319 17.53 -13.72 16.21
CA THR A 319 16.90 -13.82 17.53
C THR A 319 15.37 -13.78 17.46
N GLY A 320 14.79 -13.56 16.28
CA GLY A 320 13.35 -13.33 16.13
C GLY A 320 12.87 -12.00 16.70
N ALA A 321 13.77 -11.05 17.00
CA ALA A 321 13.39 -9.73 17.51
C ALA A 321 12.53 -8.92 16.52
N ALA A 322 12.72 -9.14 15.20
CA ALA A 322 11.84 -8.63 14.17
C ALA A 322 11.07 -9.81 13.56
N GLY A 323 9.74 -9.76 13.61
CA GLY A 323 8.84 -10.76 13.02
C GLY A 323 7.91 -10.14 12.00
N TYR A 324 7.59 -10.87 10.92
CA TYR A 324 6.58 -10.43 9.95
C TYR A 324 5.19 -10.67 10.54
N ALA A 325 4.38 -9.62 10.61
CA ALA A 325 3.14 -9.60 11.38
C ALA A 325 1.87 -9.65 10.52
N LEU A 326 1.99 -9.58 9.19
CA LEU A 326 0.84 -9.69 8.30
C LEU A 326 0.56 -11.17 7.98
N PRO A 327 -0.72 -11.56 7.96
CA PRO A 327 -1.10 -12.88 7.46
C PRO A 327 -0.65 -13.05 6.00
N PRO A 328 -0.36 -14.30 5.58
CA PRO A 328 0.01 -14.63 4.20
C PRO A 328 -1.15 -14.42 3.21
#